data_AF-A0A3N6FK11-F1
#
_entry.id   AF-A0A3N6FK11-F1
#
_cell.length_a   1.000
_cell.length_b   1.000
_cell.length_c   1.000
_cell.angle_alpha   90.00
_cell.angle_beta   90.00
_cell.angle_gamma   90.00
#
_symmetry.space_group_name_H-M   'P 1'
#
loop_
_entity.id
_entity.type
_entity.pdbx_description
1 polymer ?
#
loop_
_entity_poly.entity_id
_entity_poly.type
_entity_poly.pdbx_seq_one_letter_code
_entity_poly.pdbx_strand_id
1 'polypeptide(L)'
;MSAVQLFNVSGSDIRFGVTEHGTPYAVASDYAKAMGYGQASDATRLLGDDEKGQQIVLTPGGPQRLNVIYEDGMWELIFRSTLPGAKEIKKRVKAILREIRETGRFEAEPVREVTTAAGPLPYREQAEVLAILRHVLPESYAAATGKVIMARAMGERPELDSAETPLYASTFLAEKGHKPATVAKFQSGFGVRVSNRYLKVHGKRPEKIPGPAGSRIDKVVAYVEDDRPLLEQVYAEIADEIGMFESGGQVALSA
;
A
#
# COMPACT_ATOMS: atom_id res chain seq x y z
N MET A 1 10.88 -0.45 -0.33
CA MET A 1 10.60 -0.79 1.09
C MET A 1 11.24 0.28 1.93
N SER A 2 10.52 0.88 2.88
CA SER A 2 11.19 1.69 3.90
C SER A 2 12.06 0.76 4.75
N ALA A 3 13.34 1.11 4.94
CA ALA A 3 14.36 0.35 5.68
C ALA A 3 13.88 -0.15 7.06
N VAL A 4 12.85 0.50 7.59
CA VAL A 4 12.16 0.22 8.84
C VAL A 4 11.55 -1.19 8.95
N GLN A 5 11.15 -1.85 7.85
CA GLN A 5 10.53 -3.18 7.92
C GLN A 5 11.50 -4.34 8.23
N LEU A 6 12.82 -4.14 8.07
CA LEU A 6 13.82 -5.19 8.31
C LEU A 6 13.97 -5.58 9.79
N PHE A 7 13.39 -4.80 10.70
CA PHE A 7 13.59 -4.94 12.14
C PHE A 7 12.40 -5.53 12.90
N ASN A 8 11.38 -6.09 12.21
CA ASN A 8 10.29 -6.81 12.89
C ASN A 8 10.79 -8.17 13.39
N VAL A 9 11.37 -8.17 14.59
CA VAL A 9 11.77 -9.38 15.29
C VAL A 9 10.53 -9.95 16.00
N SER A 10 9.96 -11.02 15.44
CA SER A 10 9.01 -11.92 16.12
C SER A 10 7.62 -11.34 16.43
N GLY A 11 6.98 -10.63 15.51
CA GLY A 11 5.56 -10.24 15.63
C GLY A 11 5.27 -9.27 16.79
N SER A 12 6.30 -8.61 17.29
CA SER A 12 6.19 -7.57 18.31
C SER A 12 5.86 -6.25 17.62
N ASP A 13 4.90 -5.50 18.19
CA ASP A 13 4.56 -4.16 17.73
C ASP A 13 5.68 -3.19 18.14
N ILE A 14 6.68 -3.06 17.29
CA ILE A 14 7.82 -2.17 17.50
C ILE A 14 7.51 -0.86 16.78
N ARG A 15 7.49 0.24 17.52
CA ARG A 15 7.38 1.57 16.93
C ARG A 15 8.72 2.00 16.36
N PHE A 16 8.68 2.46 15.11
CA PHE A 16 9.83 2.99 14.40
C PHE A 16 9.58 4.41 13.93
N GLY A 17 10.66 5.14 13.67
CA GLY A 17 10.64 6.45 13.05
C GLY A 17 11.93 6.76 12.32
N VAL A 18 12.01 7.96 11.80
CA VAL A 18 13.20 8.50 11.12
C VAL A 18 13.49 9.86 11.73
N THR A 19 14.75 10.15 12.03
CA THR A 19 15.18 11.48 12.51
C THR A 19 15.06 12.53 11.41
N GLU A 20 15.17 13.82 11.78
CA GLU A 20 15.24 14.92 10.80
C GLU A 20 16.38 14.76 9.80
N HIS A 21 17.45 14.03 10.17
CA HIS A 21 18.61 13.76 9.33
C HIS A 21 18.51 12.44 8.55
N GLY A 22 17.36 11.77 8.57
CA GLY A 22 17.16 10.53 7.82
C GLY A 22 17.63 9.25 8.53
N THR A 23 18.08 9.33 9.78
CA THR A 23 18.53 8.15 10.54
C THR A 23 17.33 7.37 11.07
N PRO A 24 17.15 6.09 10.71
CA PRO A 24 16.06 5.29 11.25
C PRO A 24 16.31 4.94 12.72
N TYR A 25 15.21 4.86 13.48
CA TYR A 25 15.25 4.51 14.90
C TYR A 25 14.05 3.63 15.29
N ALA A 26 14.22 2.88 16.39
CA ALA A 26 13.17 2.12 17.06
C ALA A 26 12.99 2.65 18.47
N VAL A 27 11.76 2.64 18.99
CA VAL A 27 11.52 2.96 20.40
C VAL A 27 12.18 1.89 21.27
N ALA A 28 13.05 2.33 22.20
CA ALA A 28 13.93 1.44 22.95
C ALA A 28 13.17 0.42 23.80
N SER A 29 12.03 0.80 24.39
CA SER A 29 11.19 -0.11 25.18
C SER A 29 10.65 -1.27 24.35
N ASP A 30 10.20 -0.98 23.14
CA ASP A 30 9.50 -1.94 22.29
C ASP A 30 10.53 -2.91 21.70
N TYR A 31 11.67 -2.37 21.25
CA TYR A 31 12.79 -3.16 20.73
C TYR A 31 13.43 -4.03 21.81
N ALA A 32 13.66 -3.51 23.02
CA ALA A 32 14.19 -4.28 24.13
C ALA A 32 13.29 -5.47 24.49
N LYS A 33 11.96 -5.24 24.53
CA LYS A 33 10.99 -6.31 24.77
C LYS A 33 11.02 -7.38 23.67
N ALA A 34 11.05 -6.96 22.40
CA ALA A 34 11.17 -7.89 21.26
C ALA A 34 12.47 -8.73 21.31
N MET A 35 13.53 -8.14 21.87
CA MET A 35 14.83 -8.79 22.06
C MET A 35 14.95 -9.57 23.38
N GLY A 36 13.86 -9.70 24.15
CA GLY A 36 13.80 -10.52 25.36
C GLY A 36 14.39 -9.87 26.62
N TYR A 37 14.66 -8.56 26.59
CA TYR A 37 15.09 -7.83 27.78
C TYR A 37 13.89 -7.47 28.66
N GLY A 38 14.10 -7.48 29.98
CA GLY A 38 13.06 -7.10 30.94
C GLY A 38 12.73 -5.61 30.90
N GLN A 39 13.73 -4.77 30.64
CA GLN A 39 13.59 -3.31 30.58
C GLN A 39 14.42 -2.69 29.45
N ALA A 40 14.02 -1.51 28.99
CA ALA A 40 14.75 -0.76 27.96
C ALA A 40 16.20 -0.46 28.37
N SER A 41 16.41 -0.11 29.65
CA SER A 41 17.74 0.20 30.22
C SER A 41 18.71 -0.98 30.14
N ASP A 42 18.22 -2.21 30.23
CA ASP A 42 19.06 -3.41 30.14
C ASP A 42 19.66 -3.58 28.74
N ALA A 43 18.93 -3.16 27.71
CA ALA A 43 19.40 -3.16 26.33
C ALA A 43 20.27 -1.92 26.05
N THR A 44 19.82 -0.71 26.41
CA THR A 44 20.51 0.53 26.03
C THR A 44 21.84 0.77 26.75
N ARG A 45 22.08 0.12 27.90
CA ARG A 45 23.41 0.12 28.55
C ARG A 45 24.48 -0.65 27.78
N LEU A 46 24.09 -1.50 26.85
CA LEU A 46 25.00 -2.28 26.01
C LEU A 46 25.47 -1.50 24.79
N LEU A 47 24.86 -0.34 24.53
CA LEU A 47 25.04 0.48 23.35
C LEU A 47 25.92 1.70 23.63
N GLY A 48 26.68 2.12 22.62
CA GLY A 48 27.38 3.39 22.56
C GLY A 48 26.43 4.59 22.65
N ASP A 49 26.99 5.79 22.80
CA ASP A 49 26.22 7.03 22.90
C ASP A 49 25.70 7.50 21.53
N ASP A 50 26.34 7.08 20.44
CA ASP A 50 25.95 7.30 19.05
C ASP A 50 24.89 6.30 18.55
N GLU A 51 24.76 5.15 19.21
CA GLU A 51 23.83 4.08 18.85
C GLU A 51 22.42 4.25 19.49
N LYS A 52 22.24 5.23 20.37
CA LYS A 52 20.99 5.49 21.10
C LYS A 52 20.74 6.98 21.27
N GLY A 53 19.51 7.36 21.58
CA GLY A 53 19.17 8.75 21.82
C GLY A 53 17.77 8.96 22.33
N GLN A 54 17.26 10.19 22.17
CA GLN A 54 15.88 10.54 22.47
C GLN A 54 15.22 11.21 21.28
N GLN A 55 14.00 10.81 20.98
CA GLN A 55 13.19 11.38 19.91
C GLN A 55 11.78 11.71 20.41
N ILE A 56 11.16 12.71 19.80
CA ILE A 56 9.75 13.02 20.04
C ILE A 56 8.93 12.04 19.19
N VAL A 57 8.18 11.17 19.85
CA VAL A 57 7.33 10.16 19.22
C VAL A 57 5.87 10.52 19.53
N LEU A 58 5.01 10.52 18.51
CA LEU A 58 3.58 10.70 18.71
C LEU A 58 3.02 9.45 19.38
N THR A 59 2.45 9.62 20.57
CA THR A 59 1.74 8.56 21.30
C THR A 59 0.26 8.90 21.39
N PRO A 60 -0.62 7.95 21.78
CA PRO A 60 -2.03 8.26 22.04
C PRO A 60 -2.25 9.39 23.07
N GLY A 61 -1.29 9.61 23.98
CA GLY A 61 -1.28 10.73 24.93
C GLY A 61 -0.64 12.01 24.42
N GLY A 62 -0.37 12.12 23.11
CA GLY A 62 0.33 13.23 22.48
C GLY A 62 1.83 12.98 22.24
N PRO A 63 2.55 13.99 21.74
CA PRO A 63 3.99 13.91 21.52
C PRO A 63 4.75 13.72 22.83
N GLN A 64 5.56 12.66 22.93
CA GLN A 64 6.37 12.35 24.11
C GLN A 64 7.82 12.13 23.72
N ARG A 65 8.75 12.57 24.58
CA ARG A 65 10.19 12.33 24.39
C ARG A 65 10.54 10.94 24.94
N LEU A 66 10.87 10.01 24.06
CA LEU A 66 11.17 8.62 24.39
C LEU A 66 12.61 8.27 24.03
N ASN A 67 13.20 7.33 24.78
CA ASN A 67 14.48 6.74 24.41
C ASN A 67 14.31 5.88 23.16
N VAL A 68 15.26 6.00 22.25
CA VAL A 68 15.30 5.28 20.99
C VAL A 68 16.65 4.60 20.78
N ILE A 69 16.65 3.58 19.94
CA ILE A 69 17.84 2.87 19.46
C ILE A 69 17.94 3.15 17.97
N TYR A 70 19.10 3.64 17.51
CA TYR A 70 19.35 3.86 16.09
C TYR A 70 19.77 2.56 15.41
N GLU A 71 19.82 2.56 14.09
CA GLU A 71 20.14 1.37 13.29
C GLU A 71 21.38 0.61 13.76
N ASP A 72 22.49 1.31 13.99
CA ASP A 72 23.74 0.69 14.44
C ASP A 72 23.57 -0.03 15.79
N GLY A 73 22.84 0.57 16.73
CA GLY A 73 22.49 -0.05 17.99
C GLY A 73 21.54 -1.25 17.85
N MET A 74 20.65 -1.24 16.86
CA MET A 74 19.81 -2.40 16.57
C MET A 74 20.66 -3.59 16.11
N TRP A 75 21.64 -3.34 15.23
CA TRP A 75 22.59 -4.34 14.76
C TRP A 75 23.42 -4.90 15.91
N GLU A 76 23.94 -4.05 16.78
CA GLU A 76 24.75 -4.47 17.94
C GLU A 76 23.96 -5.42 18.87
N LEU A 77 22.70 -5.09 19.17
CA LEU A 77 21.84 -5.97 19.96
C LEU A 77 21.52 -7.29 19.26
N ILE A 78 21.29 -7.28 17.94
CA ILE A 78 21.08 -8.51 17.15
C ILE A 78 22.33 -9.39 17.20
N PHE A 79 23.53 -8.82 17.08
CA PHE A 79 24.76 -9.59 17.10
C PHE A 79 25.00 -10.26 18.46
N ARG A 80 24.66 -9.57 19.56
CA ARG A 80 24.75 -10.12 20.93
C ARG A 80 23.67 -11.15 21.28
N SER A 81 22.50 -11.06 20.66
CA SER A 81 21.35 -11.88 21.04
C SER A 81 21.49 -13.37 20.68
N THR A 82 20.95 -14.26 21.51
CA THR A 82 20.88 -15.71 21.29
C THR A 82 19.50 -16.19 20.86
N LEU A 83 18.53 -15.28 20.69
CA LEU A 83 17.18 -15.60 20.26
C LEU A 83 17.15 -16.24 18.86
N PRO A 84 16.17 -17.13 18.57
CA PRO A 84 16.05 -17.76 17.26
C PRO A 84 16.02 -16.76 16.09
N GLY A 85 15.23 -15.68 16.20
CA GLY A 85 15.16 -14.64 15.17
C GLY A 85 16.51 -13.96 14.90
N ALA A 86 17.25 -13.62 15.97
CA ALA A 86 18.58 -13.03 15.85
C ALA A 86 19.61 -13.99 15.23
N LYS A 87 19.51 -15.30 15.52
CA LYS A 87 20.37 -16.33 14.92
C LYS A 87 20.14 -16.44 13.41
N GLU A 88 18.90 -16.40 12.95
CA GLU A 88 18.59 -16.44 11.51
C GLU A 88 19.10 -15.19 10.78
N ILE A 89 18.91 -14.00 11.36
CA ILE A 89 19.46 -12.75 10.80
C ILE A 89 20.99 -12.85 10.71
N LYS A 90 21.67 -13.26 11.79
CA LYS A 90 23.13 -13.45 11.79
C LYS A 90 23.60 -14.44 10.73
N LYS A 91 22.87 -15.55 10.53
CA LYS A 91 23.18 -16.54 9.49
C LYS A 91 23.06 -15.92 8.10
N ARG A 92 22.01 -15.13 7.86
CA ARG A 92 21.81 -14.41 6.59
C ARG A 92 22.91 -13.39 6.34
N VAL A 93 23.25 -12.57 7.34
CA VAL A 93 24.36 -11.60 7.25
C VAL A 93 25.68 -12.30 6.94
N LYS A 94 25.99 -13.43 7.59
CA LYS A 94 27.19 -14.22 7.29
C LYS A 94 27.21 -14.75 5.85
N ALA A 95 26.05 -15.12 5.30
CA ALA A 95 25.95 -15.54 3.90
C ALA A 95 26.22 -14.37 2.94
N ILE A 96 25.66 -13.18 3.23
CA ILE A 96 25.90 -11.95 2.45
C ILE A 96 27.39 -11.58 2.48
N LEU A 97 28.02 -11.56 3.67
CA LEU A 97 29.45 -11.24 3.78
C LEU A 97 30.33 -12.25 3.03
N ARG A 98 29.93 -13.53 3.00
CA ARG A 98 30.61 -14.56 2.20
C ARG A 98 30.47 -14.27 0.71
N GLU A 99 29.28 -13.93 0.25
CA GLU A 99 29.00 -13.57 -1.15
C GLU A 99 29.83 -12.36 -1.58
N ILE A 100 29.89 -11.31 -0.75
CA ILE A 100 30.73 -10.14 -0.99
C ILE A 100 32.21 -10.53 -1.07
N ARG A 101 32.69 -11.38 -0.16
CA ARG A 101 34.07 -11.86 -0.19
C ARG A 101 34.39 -12.64 -1.47
N GLU A 102 33.43 -13.41 -1.97
CA GLU A 102 33.63 -14.30 -3.13
C GLU A 102 33.45 -13.57 -4.48
N THR A 103 32.51 -12.64 -4.56
CA THR A 103 32.12 -11.98 -5.82
C THR A 103 32.53 -10.50 -5.90
N GLY A 104 33.00 -9.94 -4.78
CA GLY A 104 33.33 -8.51 -4.65
C GLY A 104 32.11 -7.60 -4.51
N ARG A 105 30.89 -8.12 -4.55
CA ARG A 105 29.65 -7.35 -4.43
C ARG A 105 28.53 -8.17 -3.79
N PHE A 106 27.47 -7.50 -3.36
CA PHE A 106 26.21 -8.13 -3.04
C PHE A 106 25.15 -7.48 -3.90
N GLU A 107 24.49 -8.26 -4.75
CA GLU A 107 23.33 -7.79 -5.49
C GLU A 107 22.10 -8.21 -4.70
N ALA A 108 21.51 -7.26 -3.98
CA ALA A 108 20.19 -7.47 -3.43
C ALA A 108 19.22 -7.62 -4.61
N GLU A 109 18.52 -8.76 -4.71
CA GLU A 109 17.35 -8.82 -5.59
C GLU A 109 16.42 -7.67 -5.19
N PRO A 110 15.95 -6.85 -6.16
CA PRO A 110 15.07 -5.76 -5.86
C PRO A 110 13.87 -6.35 -5.14
N VAL A 111 13.68 -5.96 -3.88
CA VAL A 111 12.54 -6.46 -3.13
C VAL A 111 11.31 -5.95 -3.87
N ARG A 112 10.63 -6.87 -4.57
CA ARG A 112 9.32 -6.62 -5.15
C ARG A 112 8.42 -6.32 -3.96
N GLU A 113 8.24 -5.04 -3.68
CA GLU A 113 7.23 -4.58 -2.76
C GLU A 113 5.91 -5.15 -3.24
N VAL A 114 5.40 -6.15 -2.53
CA VAL A 114 3.99 -6.52 -2.60
C VAL A 114 3.24 -5.44 -1.82
N THR A 115 3.32 -4.20 -2.29
CA THR A 115 2.32 -3.21 -1.95
C THR A 115 1.07 -3.61 -2.74
N THR A 116 -0.11 -3.40 -2.16
CA THR A 116 -1.40 -3.42 -2.87
C THR A 116 -1.50 -2.35 -3.98
N ALA A 117 -0.36 -1.76 -4.37
CA ALA A 117 -0.13 -0.76 -5.40
C ALA A 117 1.10 -1.12 -6.26
N ALA A 118 1.50 -2.39 -6.33
CA ALA A 118 2.31 -2.84 -7.45
C ALA A 118 1.49 -2.58 -8.72
N GLY A 119 1.98 -1.69 -9.59
CA GLY A 119 1.44 -1.58 -10.94
C GLY A 119 1.36 -2.97 -11.61
N PRO A 120 0.68 -3.07 -12.76
CA PRO A 120 0.52 -4.35 -13.44
C PRO A 120 1.88 -5.07 -13.54
N LEU A 121 1.92 -6.39 -13.28
CA LEU A 121 3.11 -7.23 -13.52
C LEU A 121 3.72 -6.88 -14.89
N PRO A 122 5.02 -7.09 -15.16
CA PRO A 122 5.54 -6.95 -16.52
C PRO A 122 4.65 -7.71 -17.52
N TYR A 123 4.36 -7.15 -18.70
CA TYR A 123 3.32 -7.71 -19.59
C TYR A 123 3.54 -9.17 -19.97
N ARG A 124 4.81 -9.61 -20.04
CA ARG A 124 5.17 -11.01 -20.21
C ARG A 124 4.68 -11.88 -19.04
N GLU A 125 4.92 -11.46 -17.81
CA GLU A 125 4.46 -12.16 -16.61
C GLU A 125 2.93 -12.17 -16.53
N GLN A 126 2.25 -11.08 -16.92
CA GLN A 126 0.78 -11.07 -17.03
C GLN A 126 0.27 -12.09 -18.06
N ALA A 127 0.92 -12.19 -19.23
CA ALA A 127 0.55 -13.14 -20.27
C ALA A 127 0.77 -14.59 -19.83
N GLU A 128 1.85 -14.86 -19.11
CA GLU A 128 2.14 -16.19 -18.53
C GLU A 128 1.08 -16.58 -17.51
N VAL A 129 0.70 -15.67 -16.60
CA VAL A 129 -0.38 -15.89 -15.63
C VAL A 129 -1.72 -16.13 -16.33
N LEU A 130 -2.06 -15.31 -17.32
CA LEU A 130 -3.28 -15.48 -18.10
C LEU A 130 -3.30 -16.81 -18.85
N ALA A 131 -2.18 -17.24 -19.43
CA ALA A 131 -2.06 -18.52 -20.13
C ALA A 131 -2.30 -19.70 -19.18
N ILE A 132 -1.75 -19.65 -17.96
CA ILE A 132 -1.95 -20.66 -16.93
C ILE A 132 -3.43 -20.69 -16.51
N LEU A 133 -4.03 -19.54 -16.24
CA LEU A 133 -5.38 -19.45 -15.68
C LEU A 133 -6.50 -19.48 -16.73
N ARG A 134 -6.18 -19.45 -18.03
CA ARG A 134 -7.17 -19.38 -19.11
C ARG A 134 -8.29 -20.42 -18.99
N HIS A 135 -7.97 -21.63 -18.54
CA HIS A 135 -8.92 -22.74 -18.44
C HIS A 135 -9.92 -22.61 -17.27
N VAL A 136 -9.64 -21.76 -16.28
CA VAL A 136 -10.55 -21.48 -15.16
C VAL A 136 -11.26 -20.12 -15.27
N LEU A 137 -10.90 -19.32 -16.28
CA LEU A 137 -11.49 -18.00 -16.52
C LEU A 137 -12.57 -18.08 -17.63
N PRO A 138 -13.62 -17.25 -17.57
CA PRO A 138 -14.56 -17.10 -18.68
C PRO A 138 -13.83 -16.68 -19.96
N GLU A 139 -14.20 -17.26 -21.11
CA GLU A 139 -13.50 -17.04 -22.37
C GLU A 139 -13.50 -15.56 -22.81
N SER A 140 -14.62 -14.87 -22.62
CA SER A 140 -14.74 -13.42 -22.89
C SER A 140 -13.78 -12.60 -22.04
N TYR A 141 -13.64 -12.92 -20.75
CA TYR A 141 -12.73 -12.25 -19.83
C TYR A 141 -11.26 -12.49 -20.18
N ALA A 142 -10.90 -13.74 -20.48
CA ALA A 142 -9.54 -14.11 -20.86
C ALA A 142 -9.12 -13.45 -22.19
N ALA A 143 -10.03 -13.41 -23.17
CA ALA A 143 -9.81 -12.74 -24.45
C ALA A 143 -9.63 -11.22 -24.28
N ALA A 144 -10.50 -10.57 -23.51
CA ALA A 144 -10.38 -9.13 -23.24
C ALA A 144 -9.07 -8.78 -22.52
N THR A 145 -8.72 -9.56 -21.49
CA THR A 145 -7.48 -9.35 -20.72
C THR A 145 -6.23 -9.59 -21.59
N GLY A 146 -6.26 -10.60 -22.47
CA GLY A 146 -5.20 -10.86 -23.44
C GLY A 146 -4.97 -9.70 -24.41
N LYS A 147 -6.05 -9.13 -24.96
CA LYS A 147 -5.99 -7.94 -25.83
C LYS A 147 -5.39 -6.73 -25.09
N VAL A 148 -5.77 -6.52 -23.83
CA VAL A 148 -5.23 -5.44 -22.99
C VAL A 148 -3.73 -5.61 -22.76
N ILE A 149 -3.30 -6.81 -22.39
CA ILE A 149 -1.88 -7.12 -22.17
C ILE A 149 -1.10 -6.93 -23.46
N MET A 150 -1.60 -7.43 -24.59
CA MET A 150 -0.95 -7.33 -25.90
C MET A 150 -0.79 -5.88 -26.38
N ALA A 151 -1.87 -5.09 -26.38
CA ALA A 151 -1.82 -3.69 -26.81
C ALA A 151 -0.83 -2.90 -25.96
N ARG A 152 -0.92 -3.03 -24.63
CA ARG A 152 -0.01 -2.33 -23.73
C ARG A 152 1.44 -2.79 -23.86
N ALA A 153 1.69 -4.08 -24.14
CA ALA A 153 3.02 -4.61 -24.42
C ALA A 153 3.63 -4.06 -25.71
N MET A 154 2.78 -3.78 -26.72
CA MET A 154 3.16 -3.16 -27.98
C MET A 154 3.29 -1.63 -27.90
N GLY A 155 3.08 -1.05 -26.71
CA GLY A 155 3.08 0.41 -26.51
C GLY A 155 1.81 1.08 -27.05
N GLU A 156 0.80 0.30 -27.42
CA GLU A 156 -0.48 0.75 -27.90
C GLU A 156 -1.44 0.91 -26.72
N ARG A 157 -2.29 1.94 -26.76
CA ARG A 157 -3.41 2.01 -25.82
C ARG A 157 -4.42 0.94 -26.24
N PRO A 158 -4.84 0.03 -25.35
CA PRO A 158 -5.85 -0.95 -25.71
C PRO A 158 -7.13 -0.22 -26.08
N GLU A 159 -7.51 -0.29 -27.36
CA GLU A 159 -8.85 0.04 -27.82
C GLU A 159 -9.78 -1.08 -27.35
N LEU A 160 -10.18 -1.00 -26.08
CA LEU A 160 -11.39 -1.65 -25.64
C LEU A 160 -12.55 -0.81 -26.14
N ASP A 161 -13.60 -1.46 -26.64
CA ASP A 161 -14.85 -0.75 -26.94
C ASP A 161 -15.28 0.01 -25.67
N SER A 162 -15.58 1.30 -25.82
CA SER A 162 -15.98 2.17 -24.72
C SER A 162 -17.26 1.65 -24.05
N ALA A 163 -18.09 0.92 -24.81
CA ALA A 163 -19.27 0.23 -24.32
C ALA A 163 -18.98 -1.00 -23.44
N GLU A 164 -17.75 -1.54 -23.45
CA GLU A 164 -17.37 -2.75 -22.70
C GLU A 164 -16.36 -2.48 -21.57
N THR A 165 -15.83 -1.25 -21.48
CA THR A 165 -14.80 -0.89 -20.51
C THR A 165 -15.43 -0.53 -19.16
N PRO A 166 -15.23 -1.30 -18.07
CA PRO A 166 -15.88 -1.02 -16.80
C PRO A 166 -15.34 0.24 -16.13
N LEU A 167 -16.23 1.16 -15.79
CA LEU A 167 -15.96 2.39 -15.06
C LEU A 167 -16.56 2.30 -13.64
N TYR A 168 -15.71 2.37 -12.63
CA TYR A 168 -16.15 2.34 -11.23
C TYR A 168 -16.16 3.75 -10.63
N ALA A 169 -17.11 4.01 -9.73
CA ALA A 169 -17.22 5.30 -9.04
C ALA A 169 -15.94 5.67 -8.28
N SER A 170 -15.28 4.70 -7.64
CA SER A 170 -14.00 4.90 -6.95
C SER A 170 -12.86 5.22 -7.90
N THR A 171 -12.76 4.49 -9.02
CA THR A 171 -11.76 4.73 -10.08
C THR A 171 -11.94 6.12 -10.69
N PHE A 172 -13.17 6.50 -11.02
CA PHE A 172 -13.49 7.83 -11.55
C PHE A 172 -13.06 8.95 -10.59
N LEU A 173 -13.37 8.84 -9.30
CA LEU A 173 -12.95 9.85 -8.31
C LEU A 173 -11.42 9.91 -8.12
N ALA A 174 -10.74 8.76 -8.20
CA ALA A 174 -9.28 8.73 -8.14
C ALA A 174 -8.64 9.41 -9.38
N GLU A 175 -9.22 9.23 -10.57
CA GLU A 175 -8.79 9.91 -11.80
C GLU A 175 -8.93 11.44 -11.74
N LYS A 176 -9.84 11.96 -10.91
CA LYS A 176 -9.96 13.41 -10.63
C LYS A 176 -8.82 13.97 -9.77
N GLY A 177 -7.91 13.12 -9.28
CA GLY A 177 -6.74 13.53 -8.51
C GLY A 177 -6.95 13.62 -7.00
N HIS A 178 -8.06 13.10 -6.48
CA HIS A 178 -8.34 13.12 -5.03
C HIS A 178 -7.50 12.13 -4.24
N LYS A 179 -7.21 12.47 -2.98
CA LYS A 179 -6.45 11.59 -2.06
C LYS A 179 -7.25 10.32 -1.72
N PRO A 180 -6.60 9.20 -1.38
CA PRO A 180 -7.29 7.95 -1.02
C PRO A 180 -8.32 8.09 0.10
N ALA A 181 -8.05 8.93 1.11
CA ALA A 181 -8.98 9.22 2.20
C ALA A 181 -10.25 9.93 1.71
N THR A 182 -10.10 10.86 0.75
CA THR A 182 -11.21 11.56 0.10
C THR A 182 -12.04 10.59 -0.72
N VAL A 183 -11.41 9.77 -1.57
CA VAL A 183 -12.10 8.75 -2.36
C VAL A 183 -12.87 7.81 -1.44
N ALA A 184 -12.26 7.32 -0.36
CA ALA A 184 -12.91 6.44 0.61
C ALA A 184 -14.15 7.06 1.27
N LYS A 185 -14.09 8.37 1.57
CA LYS A 185 -15.18 9.12 2.20
C LYS A 185 -16.35 9.36 1.24
N PHE A 186 -16.07 9.73 -0.01
CA PHE A 186 -17.10 10.20 -0.95
C PHE A 186 -17.62 9.12 -1.92
N GLN A 187 -16.87 8.03 -2.15
CA GLN A 187 -17.23 7.00 -3.14
C GLN A 187 -18.64 6.42 -2.96
N SER A 188 -19.09 6.19 -1.72
CA SER A 188 -20.40 5.58 -1.47
C SER A 188 -21.54 6.53 -1.81
N GLY A 189 -21.44 7.79 -1.36
CA GLY A 189 -22.44 8.82 -1.66
C GLY A 189 -22.48 9.18 -3.14
N PHE A 190 -21.30 9.35 -3.75
CA PHE A 190 -21.17 9.54 -5.19
C PHE A 190 -21.77 8.37 -5.97
N GLY A 191 -21.43 7.13 -5.63
CA GLY A 191 -21.97 5.93 -6.27
C GLY A 191 -23.50 5.83 -6.22
N VAL A 192 -24.12 6.23 -5.11
CA VAL A 192 -25.59 6.30 -5.00
C VAL A 192 -26.18 7.37 -5.92
N ARG A 193 -25.59 8.57 -5.95
CA ARG A 193 -26.03 9.67 -6.83
C ARG A 193 -25.92 9.27 -8.31
N VAL A 194 -24.80 8.67 -8.72
CA VAL A 194 -24.59 8.15 -10.08
C VAL A 194 -25.59 7.05 -10.40
N SER A 195 -25.83 6.08 -9.51
CA SER A 195 -26.78 4.99 -9.76
C SER A 195 -28.21 5.51 -9.97
N ASN A 196 -28.62 6.54 -9.22
CA ASN A 196 -29.92 7.18 -9.39
C ASN A 196 -30.02 7.96 -10.71
N ARG A 197 -28.94 8.65 -11.11
CA ARG A 197 -28.88 9.35 -12.40
C ARG A 197 -28.92 8.35 -13.57
N TYR A 198 -28.17 7.26 -13.45
CA TYR A 198 -28.15 6.16 -14.41
C TYR A 198 -29.54 5.56 -14.61
N LEU A 199 -30.27 5.29 -13.52
CA LEU A 199 -31.66 4.81 -13.60
C LEU A 199 -32.57 5.78 -14.37
N LYS A 200 -32.41 7.09 -14.19
CA LYS A 200 -33.23 8.10 -14.89
C LYS A 200 -32.94 8.13 -16.40
N VAL A 201 -31.68 7.94 -16.79
CA VAL A 201 -31.25 8.02 -18.20
C VAL A 201 -31.52 6.71 -18.95
N HIS A 202 -31.22 5.56 -18.33
CA HIS A 202 -31.26 4.26 -18.99
C HIS A 202 -32.49 3.42 -18.63
N GLY A 203 -33.33 3.87 -17.70
CA GLY A 203 -34.54 3.15 -17.27
C GLY A 203 -34.30 1.88 -16.45
N LYS A 204 -33.03 1.50 -16.21
CA LYS A 204 -32.62 0.34 -15.42
C LYS A 204 -31.48 0.71 -14.46
N ARG A 205 -31.30 -0.08 -13.39
CA ARG A 205 -30.15 0.08 -12.49
C ARG A 205 -28.87 -0.44 -13.15
N PRO A 206 -27.71 0.16 -12.85
CA PRO A 206 -26.42 -0.35 -13.32
C PRO A 206 -26.13 -1.72 -12.73
N GLU A 207 -25.38 -2.54 -13.46
CA GLU A 207 -25.08 -3.90 -13.05
C GLU A 207 -24.07 -3.95 -11.90
N LYS A 208 -24.10 -5.06 -11.15
CA LYS A 208 -23.12 -5.36 -10.12
C LYS A 208 -22.23 -6.49 -10.59
N ILE A 209 -20.95 -6.20 -10.77
CA ILE A 209 -19.94 -7.17 -11.19
C ILE A 209 -18.86 -7.33 -10.11
N PRO A 210 -18.17 -8.47 -10.04
CA PRO A 210 -17.00 -8.61 -9.18
C PRO A 210 -15.96 -7.53 -9.52
N GLY A 211 -15.58 -6.73 -8.52
CA GLY A 211 -14.65 -5.62 -8.70
C GLY A 211 -14.03 -5.18 -7.37
N PRO A 212 -13.13 -4.19 -7.41
CA PRO A 212 -12.40 -3.74 -6.22
C PRO A 212 -13.31 -3.00 -5.23
N ALA A 213 -13.37 -3.51 -3.99
CA ALA A 213 -14.04 -2.91 -2.84
C ALA A 213 -13.02 -2.70 -1.71
N GLY A 214 -12.27 -1.61 -1.80
CA GLY A 214 -11.11 -1.40 -0.91
C GLY A 214 -10.04 -2.46 -1.14
N SER A 215 -9.73 -3.25 -0.12
CA SER A 215 -8.73 -4.34 -0.18
C SER A 215 -9.29 -5.71 -0.59
N ARG A 216 -10.59 -5.82 -0.88
CA ARG A 216 -11.26 -7.09 -1.22
C ARG A 216 -11.88 -7.00 -2.62
N ILE A 217 -12.14 -8.15 -3.23
CA ILE A 217 -13.01 -8.25 -4.42
C ILE A 217 -14.44 -8.50 -3.92
N ASP A 218 -15.37 -7.63 -4.30
CA ASP A 218 -16.78 -7.75 -3.96
C ASP A 218 -17.66 -7.40 -5.19
N LYS A 219 -18.98 -7.65 -5.12
CA LYS A 219 -19.93 -7.23 -6.16
C LYS A 219 -20.21 -5.73 -6.05
N VAL A 220 -19.47 -4.95 -6.84
CA VAL A 220 -19.59 -3.49 -6.90
C VAL A 220 -20.38 -3.06 -8.12
N VAL A 221 -21.04 -1.91 -8.01
CA VAL A 221 -21.73 -1.30 -9.16
C VAL A 221 -20.67 -0.87 -10.17
N ALA A 222 -20.83 -1.30 -11.42
CA ALA A 222 -20.00 -0.86 -12.52
C ALA A 222 -20.84 -0.13 -13.57
N TYR A 223 -20.23 0.88 -14.14
CA TYR A 223 -20.69 1.60 -15.33
C TYR A 223 -19.77 1.22 -16.48
N VAL A 224 -20.00 1.77 -17.66
CA VAL A 224 -19.05 1.68 -18.78
C VAL A 224 -18.46 3.04 -19.09
N GLU A 225 -17.37 3.10 -19.86
CA GLU A 225 -16.75 4.38 -20.25
C GLU A 225 -17.71 5.28 -21.04
N ASP A 226 -18.66 4.72 -21.78
CA ASP A 226 -19.75 5.48 -22.40
C ASP A 226 -20.62 6.25 -21.40
N ASP A 227 -20.68 5.79 -20.14
CA ASP A 227 -21.42 6.46 -19.07
C ASP A 227 -20.61 7.59 -18.41
N ARG A 228 -19.34 7.79 -18.79
CA ARG A 228 -18.47 8.83 -18.20
C ARG A 228 -19.11 10.22 -18.17
N PRO A 229 -19.80 10.72 -19.22
CA PRO A 229 -20.47 12.02 -19.17
C PRO A 229 -21.51 12.13 -18.05
N LEU A 230 -22.17 11.02 -17.70
CA LEU A 230 -23.13 10.97 -16.59
C LEU A 230 -22.42 11.08 -15.24
N LEU A 231 -21.27 10.41 -15.07
CA LEU A 231 -20.45 10.53 -13.86
C LEU A 231 -19.87 11.94 -13.71
N GLU A 232 -19.45 12.58 -14.80
CA GLU A 232 -18.97 13.97 -14.82
C GLU A 232 -20.04 14.96 -14.32
N GLN A 233 -21.28 14.81 -14.77
CA GLN A 233 -22.40 15.66 -14.32
C GLN A 233 -22.62 15.52 -12.81
N VAL A 234 -22.65 14.29 -12.31
CA VAL A 234 -22.86 14.04 -10.87
C VAL A 234 -21.65 14.52 -10.05
N TYR A 235 -20.45 14.44 -10.61
CA TYR A 235 -19.24 14.93 -9.94
C TYR A 235 -19.26 16.46 -9.80
N ALA A 236 -19.67 17.18 -10.85
CA ALA A 236 -19.80 18.63 -10.81
C ALA A 236 -20.77 19.11 -9.70
N GLU A 237 -21.80 18.33 -9.37
CA GLU A 237 -22.74 18.63 -8.27
C GLU A 237 -22.10 18.56 -6.87
N ILE A 238 -20.99 17.84 -6.72
CA ILE A 238 -20.38 17.52 -5.40
C ILE A 238 -18.93 17.98 -5.28
N ALA A 239 -18.36 18.54 -6.35
CA ALA A 239 -16.96 18.95 -6.40
C ALA A 239 -16.61 19.98 -5.33
N ASP A 240 -17.52 20.92 -5.06
CA ASP A 240 -17.35 21.94 -4.02
C ASP A 240 -17.34 21.31 -2.62
N GLU A 241 -18.22 20.35 -2.34
CA GLU A 241 -18.25 19.59 -1.07
C GLU A 241 -16.92 18.85 -0.83
N ILE A 242 -16.37 18.24 -1.88
CA ILE A 242 -15.10 17.54 -1.84
C ILE A 242 -13.95 18.52 -1.58
N GLY A 243 -13.91 19.66 -2.28
CA GLY A 243 -12.90 20.69 -2.09
C GLY A 243 -12.89 21.28 -0.68
N MET A 244 -14.08 21.45 -0.07
CA MET A 244 -14.20 21.87 1.33
C MET A 244 -13.64 20.83 2.30
N PHE A 245 -13.89 19.53 2.07
CA PHE A 245 -13.32 18.46 2.88
C PHE A 245 -11.80 18.40 2.80
N GLU A 246 -11.23 18.55 1.60
CA GLU A 246 -9.78 18.46 1.39
C GLU A 246 -9.01 19.67 1.95
N SER A 247 -9.67 20.82 2.08
CA SER A 247 -9.12 22.04 2.69
C SER A 247 -9.30 22.13 4.21
N GLY A 248 -9.91 21.11 4.84
CA GLY A 248 -10.12 21.05 6.30
C GLY A 248 -11.34 21.83 6.79
N GLY A 249 -12.24 22.23 5.88
CA GLY A 249 -13.54 22.79 6.24
C GLY A 249 -14.47 21.73 6.84
N GLN A 250 -15.18 22.07 7.91
CA GLN A 250 -16.23 21.20 8.46
C GLN A 250 -17.32 20.97 7.39
N VAL A 251 -17.39 19.74 6.86
CA VAL A 251 -18.53 19.31 6.06
C VAL A 251 -19.71 19.10 7.00
N ALA A 252 -20.72 19.96 6.91
CA ALA A 252 -22.00 19.71 7.56
C ALA A 252 -22.62 18.45 6.95
N LEU A 253 -22.79 17.42 7.78
CA LEU A 253 -23.58 16.24 7.43
C LEU A 253 -25.05 16.67 7.29
N SER A 254 -25.55 16.76 6.06
CA SER A 254 -26.99 16.69 5.83
C SER A 254 -27.42 15.22 5.81
N ALA A 255 -28.49 14.95 6.56
CA ALA A 255 -29.12 13.65 6.79
C ALA A 255 -29.93 13.16 5.57
#